data_AF-A0A843CHQ8-F1
#
_entry.id   AF-A0A843CHQ8-F1
#
_cell.length_a   1.000
_cell.length_b   1.000
_cell.length_c   1.000
_cell.angle_alpha   90.00
_cell.angle_beta   90.00
_cell.angle_gamma   90.00
#
_symmetry.space_group_name_H-M   'P 1'
#
loop_
_entity.id
_entity.type
_entity.pdbx_description
1 polymer ?
#
loop_
_entity_poly.entity_id
_entity_poly.type
_entity_poly.pdbx_seq_one_letter_code
_entity_poly.pdbx_strand_id
1 'polypeptide(L)'
;MGKKDREDKEERRESFVDRQSRQKRKNMLIGIAVLAGIVAIIAFASFHFITKTQSSPLNAPVGAGKLGDEHEHTSLLVRIFGDKFDFSPQQYQVKSPFIHFEGEDGNTIHRHASNVKLGYLFDTIKIGLTDDCFVFPDKAPNHTFCTNEDYTLKFFINHQKVDSINDYVLNEDDRILVSYGNENQTAIDAQLTELDGQLIKK
;
A
#
# COMPACT_ATOMS: atom_id res chain seq x y z
N MET A 1 -63.38 3.79 62.14
CA MET A 1 -62.60 3.78 60.89
C MET A 1 -62.84 2.43 60.23
N GLY A 2 -63.64 2.40 59.16
CA GLY A 2 -64.30 1.19 58.67
C GLY A 2 -63.34 0.25 57.96
N LYS A 3 -63.54 -1.06 58.15
CA LYS A 3 -62.78 -2.15 57.50
C LYS A 3 -62.62 -1.95 55.98
N LYS A 4 -63.65 -1.39 55.35
CA LYS A 4 -63.71 -1.07 53.92
C LYS A 4 -62.69 0.00 53.47
N ASP A 5 -62.45 1.04 54.27
CA ASP A 5 -61.46 2.09 53.95
C ASP A 5 -60.01 1.60 54.01
N ARG A 6 -59.79 0.49 54.73
CA ARG A 6 -58.47 -0.15 54.87
C ARG A 6 -58.19 -1.08 53.69
N GLU A 7 -59.18 -1.85 53.28
CA GLU A 7 -59.12 -2.72 52.09
C GLU A 7 -58.89 -1.91 50.81
N ASP A 8 -59.62 -0.80 50.61
CA ASP A 8 -59.43 0.09 49.44
C ASP A 8 -58.03 0.72 49.37
N LYS A 9 -57.41 1.01 50.54
CA LYS A 9 -56.05 1.54 50.61
C LYS A 9 -54.99 0.49 50.34
N GLU A 10 -55.22 -0.75 50.73
CA GLU A 10 -54.34 -1.89 50.45
C GLU A 10 -54.39 -2.22 48.94
N GLU A 11 -55.57 -2.27 48.32
CA GLU A 11 -55.73 -2.49 46.87
C GLU A 11 -55.08 -1.38 46.02
N ARG A 12 -55.18 -0.11 46.46
CA ARG A 12 -54.47 1.01 45.81
C ARG A 12 -52.95 0.93 45.95
N ARG A 13 -52.43 0.37 47.04
CA ARG A 13 -50.99 0.16 47.24
C ARG A 13 -50.48 -0.99 46.38
N GLU A 14 -51.21 -2.10 46.34
CA GLU A 14 -50.89 -3.24 45.49
C GLU A 14 -50.88 -2.85 44.01
N SER A 15 -51.90 -2.12 43.55
CA SER A 15 -51.96 -1.63 42.16
C SER A 15 -50.87 -0.60 41.82
N PHE A 16 -50.40 0.21 42.78
CA PHE A 16 -49.27 1.12 42.58
C PHE A 16 -47.94 0.37 42.50
N VAL A 17 -47.71 -0.59 43.39
CA VAL A 17 -46.50 -1.45 43.40
C VAL A 17 -46.43 -2.29 42.12
N ASP A 18 -47.55 -2.82 41.63
CA ASP A 18 -47.63 -3.56 40.38
C ASP A 18 -47.35 -2.70 39.15
N ARG A 19 -47.84 -1.45 39.13
CA ARG A 19 -47.50 -0.51 38.04
C ARG A 19 -46.01 -0.18 38.05
N GLN A 20 -45.44 0.06 39.23
CA GLN A 20 -44.02 0.37 39.37
C GLN A 20 -43.13 -0.83 38.98
N SER A 21 -43.53 -2.05 39.33
CA SER A 21 -42.80 -3.27 38.98
C SER A 21 -42.85 -3.55 37.47
N ARG A 22 -44.01 -3.37 36.83
CA ARG A 22 -44.18 -3.47 35.36
C ARG A 22 -43.35 -2.43 34.63
N GLN A 23 -43.31 -1.19 35.12
CA GLN A 23 -42.53 -0.12 34.52
C GLN A 23 -41.01 -0.36 34.65
N LYS A 24 -40.56 -0.86 35.81
CA LYS A 24 -39.16 -1.30 35.99
C LYS A 24 -38.80 -2.44 35.04
N ARG A 25 -39.65 -3.47 34.91
CA ARG A 25 -39.44 -4.58 33.95
C ARG A 25 -39.39 -4.10 32.50
N LYS A 26 -40.27 -3.17 32.10
CA LYS A 26 -40.25 -2.58 30.76
C LYS A 26 -38.95 -1.84 30.48
N ASN A 27 -38.50 -0.99 31.41
CA ASN A 27 -37.25 -0.25 31.26
C ASN A 27 -36.03 -1.18 31.25
N MET A 28 -36.04 -2.25 32.07
CA MET A 28 -35.00 -3.28 32.06
C MET A 28 -34.94 -4.01 30.71
N LEU A 29 -36.09 -4.39 30.14
CA LEU A 29 -36.13 -5.03 28.81
C LEU A 29 -35.63 -4.10 27.70
N ILE A 30 -35.98 -2.81 27.74
CA ILE A 30 -35.45 -1.81 26.82
C ILE A 30 -33.93 -1.69 26.97
N GLY A 31 -33.42 -1.66 28.20
CA GLY A 31 -31.98 -1.62 28.48
C GLY A 31 -31.23 -2.83 27.93
N ILE A 32 -31.77 -4.03 28.12
CA ILE A 32 -31.21 -5.28 27.55
C ILE A 32 -31.20 -5.23 26.03
N ALA A 33 -32.29 -4.76 25.41
CA ALA A 33 -32.39 -4.67 23.95
C ALA A 33 -31.36 -3.68 23.36
N VAL A 34 -31.16 -2.53 24.00
CA VAL A 34 -30.15 -1.54 23.60
C VAL A 34 -28.74 -2.12 23.74
N LEU A 35 -28.45 -2.78 24.87
CA LEU A 35 -27.12 -3.34 25.12
C LEU A 35 -26.80 -4.50 24.16
N ALA A 36 -27.78 -5.35 23.85
CA ALA A 36 -27.66 -6.37 22.81
C ALA A 36 -27.40 -5.75 21.42
N GLY A 37 -28.07 -4.64 21.10
CA GLY A 37 -27.83 -3.89 19.87
C GLY A 37 -26.40 -3.35 19.77
N ILE A 38 -25.87 -2.78 20.85
CA ILE A 38 -24.48 -2.28 20.89
C ILE A 38 -23.48 -3.44 20.68
N VAL A 39 -23.67 -4.56 21.37
CA VAL A 39 -22.80 -5.75 21.22
C VAL A 39 -22.85 -6.28 19.79
N ALA A 40 -24.03 -6.33 19.15
CA ALA A 40 -24.18 -6.76 17.77
C ALA A 40 -23.45 -5.81 16.79
N ILE A 41 -23.53 -4.49 17.00
CA ILE A 41 -22.82 -3.50 16.17
C ILE A 41 -21.31 -3.68 16.32
N ILE A 42 -20.80 -3.83 17.55
CA ILE A 42 -19.37 -4.05 17.80
C ILE A 42 -18.91 -5.33 17.13
N ALA A 43 -19.64 -6.44 17.31
CA ALA A 43 -19.31 -7.72 16.69
C ALA A 43 -19.31 -7.64 15.16
N PHE A 44 -20.31 -6.98 14.56
CA PHE A 44 -20.37 -6.76 13.11
C PHE A 44 -19.22 -5.89 12.62
N ALA A 45 -18.92 -4.78 13.30
CA ALA A 45 -17.81 -3.90 12.95
C ALA A 45 -16.46 -4.62 13.06
N SER A 46 -16.23 -5.39 14.12
CA SER A 46 -15.02 -6.20 14.30
C SER A 46 -14.90 -7.29 13.24
N PHE A 47 -15.98 -8.03 12.94
CA PHE A 47 -15.99 -9.03 11.87
C PHE A 47 -15.68 -8.40 10.51
N HIS A 48 -16.35 -7.30 10.19
CA HIS A 48 -16.17 -6.56 8.94
C HIS A 48 -14.79 -5.92 8.83
N PHE A 49 -14.19 -5.51 9.95
CA PHE A 49 -12.81 -5.02 10.00
C PHE A 49 -11.81 -6.16 9.75
N ILE A 50 -11.97 -7.31 10.42
CA ILE A 50 -11.11 -8.49 10.24
C ILE A 50 -11.16 -8.99 8.79
N THR A 51 -12.35 -9.10 8.21
CA THR A 51 -12.51 -9.53 6.80
C THR A 51 -11.89 -8.53 5.84
N LYS A 52 -12.01 -7.22 6.08
CA LYS A 52 -11.34 -6.19 5.28
C LYS A 52 -9.82 -6.20 5.43
N THR A 53 -9.28 -6.48 6.61
CA THR A 53 -7.83 -6.60 6.81
C THR A 53 -7.23 -7.84 6.15
N GLN A 54 -8.05 -8.85 5.83
CA GLN A 54 -7.62 -10.00 5.01
C GLN A 54 -7.68 -9.72 3.50
N SER A 55 -8.52 -8.77 3.07
CA SER A 55 -8.59 -8.31 1.68
C SER A 55 -7.76 -7.04 1.49
N SER A 56 -6.44 -7.20 1.43
CA SER A 56 -5.44 -6.21 1.00
C SER A 56 -5.46 -4.82 1.67
N PRO A 57 -4.32 -4.33 2.20
CA PRO A 57 -4.19 -2.95 2.65
C PRO A 57 -4.70 -1.94 1.61
N LEU A 58 -5.22 -0.79 2.06
CA LEU A 58 -5.53 0.35 1.18
C LEU A 58 -4.35 0.58 0.22
N ASN A 59 -4.62 0.55 -1.09
CA ASN A 59 -3.64 0.74 -2.19
C ASN A 59 -2.70 -0.43 -2.51
N ALA A 60 -2.99 -1.67 -2.08
CA ALA A 60 -2.23 -2.82 -2.56
C ALA A 60 -2.26 -2.93 -4.10
N PRO A 61 -1.12 -3.22 -4.76
CA PRO A 61 -1.11 -3.47 -6.19
C PRO A 61 -1.98 -4.69 -6.53
N VAL A 62 -2.59 -4.67 -7.71
CA VAL A 62 -3.43 -5.78 -8.17
C VAL A 62 -2.60 -7.05 -8.28
N GLY A 63 -3.04 -8.12 -7.60
CA GLY A 63 -2.35 -9.41 -7.60
C GLY A 63 -1.21 -9.52 -6.58
N ALA A 64 -0.86 -8.46 -5.86
CA ALA A 64 0.16 -8.53 -4.82
C ALA A 64 -0.26 -9.47 -3.69
N GLY A 65 0.73 -10.12 -3.09
CA GLY A 65 0.57 -10.93 -1.90
C GLY A 65 0.32 -10.11 -0.65
N LYS A 66 0.47 -10.76 0.50
CA LYS A 66 0.22 -10.13 1.78
C LYS A 66 1.40 -9.25 2.14
N LEU A 67 1.16 -8.00 2.51
CA LEU A 67 2.22 -7.14 3.03
C LEU A 67 3.01 -7.82 4.17
N GLY A 68 4.32 -7.88 4.00
CA GLY A 68 5.31 -8.52 4.86
C GLY A 68 5.50 -10.03 4.64
N ASP A 69 4.90 -10.63 3.61
CA ASP A 69 5.13 -12.05 3.28
C ASP A 69 6.49 -12.32 2.62
N GLU A 70 7.06 -11.32 1.96
CA GLU A 70 8.42 -11.30 1.41
C GLU A 70 9.11 -9.97 1.75
N HIS A 71 10.44 -9.95 1.72
CA HIS A 71 11.24 -8.75 1.91
C HIS A 71 12.52 -8.84 1.08
N GLU A 72 12.52 -8.22 -0.10
CA GLU A 72 13.61 -8.30 -1.07
C GLU A 72 14.21 -6.93 -1.35
N HIS A 73 15.51 -6.91 -1.67
CA HIS A 73 16.30 -5.72 -1.97
C HIS A 73 16.96 -5.83 -3.34
N THR A 74 16.88 -4.77 -4.13
CA THR A 74 17.38 -4.75 -5.52
C THR A 74 18.09 -3.43 -5.81
N SER A 75 19.17 -3.47 -6.59
CA SER A 75 19.82 -2.25 -7.08
C SER A 75 19.17 -1.75 -8.37
N LEU A 76 18.88 -0.45 -8.44
CA LEU A 76 18.45 0.25 -9.65
C LEU A 76 19.47 1.32 -10.04
N LEU A 77 19.81 1.35 -11.33
CA LEU A 77 20.49 2.47 -11.97
C LEU A 77 19.65 2.98 -13.15
N VAL A 78 19.39 4.28 -13.17
CA VAL A 78 18.76 4.95 -14.30
C VAL A 78 19.73 6.01 -14.85
N ARG A 79 20.07 5.89 -16.12
CA ARG A 79 20.96 6.79 -16.86
C ARG A 79 20.17 7.45 -18.00
N ILE A 80 20.12 8.78 -18.02
CA ILE A 80 19.48 9.58 -19.06
C ILE A 80 20.55 10.48 -19.68
N PHE A 81 20.90 10.24 -20.96
CA PHE A 81 22.03 10.89 -21.63
C PHE A 81 23.35 10.77 -20.85
N GLY A 82 23.55 9.64 -20.16
CA GLY A 82 24.69 9.40 -19.27
C GLY A 82 24.57 10.02 -17.88
N ASP A 83 23.65 10.94 -17.63
CA ASP A 83 23.41 11.50 -16.29
C ASP A 83 22.61 10.53 -15.43
N LYS A 84 22.97 10.42 -14.15
CA LYS A 84 22.26 9.55 -13.19
C LYS A 84 20.97 10.25 -12.76
N PHE A 85 19.85 9.54 -12.86
CA PHE A 85 18.62 9.98 -12.20
C PHE A 85 18.70 9.67 -10.69
N ASP A 86 18.50 10.69 -9.86
CA ASP A 86 18.64 10.59 -8.42
C ASP A 86 17.30 10.33 -7.72
N PHE A 87 17.15 9.14 -7.14
CA PHE A 87 15.98 8.76 -6.34
C PHE A 87 16.12 9.10 -4.85
N SER A 88 17.25 9.64 -4.37
CA SER A 88 17.43 10.00 -2.95
C SER A 88 16.46 11.07 -2.41
N PRO A 89 15.95 12.05 -3.22
CA PRO A 89 15.07 13.08 -2.70
C PRO A 89 13.75 12.55 -2.11
N GLN A 90 13.26 13.20 -1.06
CA GLN A 90 12.05 12.82 -0.29
C GLN A 90 10.79 12.56 -1.14
N GLN A 91 10.69 13.16 -2.33
CA GLN A 91 9.57 12.93 -3.25
C GLN A 91 9.52 11.49 -3.82
N TYR A 92 10.60 10.72 -3.71
CA TYR A 92 10.67 9.33 -4.16
C TYR A 92 10.71 8.31 -3.01
N GLN A 93 10.91 8.79 -1.79
CA GLN A 93 11.09 7.96 -0.60
C GLN A 93 9.74 7.53 0.00
N VAL A 94 9.64 6.25 0.38
CA VAL A 94 8.55 5.62 1.16
C VAL A 94 7.15 5.98 0.64
N LYS A 95 6.91 5.80 -0.68
CA LYS A 95 5.62 6.13 -1.33
C LYS A 95 4.60 5.02 -1.33
N SER A 96 5.01 3.78 -1.13
CA SER A 96 4.11 2.64 -0.94
C SER A 96 4.71 1.70 0.10
N PRO A 97 3.91 1.14 1.02
CA PRO A 97 4.41 0.13 1.95
C PRO A 97 4.81 -1.18 1.24
N PHE A 98 4.39 -1.40 -0.01
CA PHE A 98 4.65 -2.65 -0.75
C PHE A 98 5.99 -2.63 -1.49
N ILE A 99 6.39 -1.48 -2.01
CA ILE A 99 7.64 -1.30 -2.75
C ILE A 99 8.05 0.17 -2.70
N HIS A 100 9.29 0.47 -2.33
CA HIS A 100 9.76 1.86 -2.20
C HIS A 100 11.29 1.99 -2.19
N PHE A 101 11.76 3.25 -2.27
CA PHE A 101 13.09 3.67 -1.84
C PHE A 101 13.05 4.19 -0.41
N GLU A 102 14.14 4.05 0.35
CA GLU A 102 14.27 4.58 1.70
C GLU A 102 15.71 5.03 2.04
N GLY A 103 15.84 5.70 3.18
CA GLY A 103 17.14 6.07 3.76
C GLY A 103 17.96 7.04 2.93
N GLU A 104 17.33 7.81 2.03
CA GLU A 104 18.00 8.73 1.09
C GLU A 104 19.06 8.03 0.22
N ASP A 105 18.96 6.71 0.04
CA ASP A 105 19.91 5.95 -0.77
C ASP A 105 19.70 6.18 -2.27
N GLY A 106 18.45 6.06 -2.72
CA GLY A 106 18.06 6.25 -4.11
C GLY A 106 18.61 5.18 -5.07
N ASN A 107 19.25 4.14 -4.56
CA ASN A 107 19.83 3.04 -5.33
C ASN A 107 19.10 1.73 -5.06
N THR A 108 18.73 1.50 -3.80
CA THR A 108 18.09 0.26 -3.36
C THR A 108 16.57 0.38 -3.37
N ILE A 109 15.92 -0.53 -4.09
CA ILE A 109 14.49 -0.76 -4.02
C ILE A 109 14.24 -1.81 -2.93
N HIS A 110 13.29 -1.53 -2.04
CA HIS A 110 12.79 -2.45 -1.02
C HIS A 110 11.41 -2.93 -1.46
N ARG A 111 11.20 -4.25 -1.58
CA ARG A 111 9.90 -4.87 -1.87
C ARG A 111 9.46 -5.68 -0.67
N HIS A 112 8.32 -5.32 -0.07
CA HIS A 112 7.81 -5.94 1.16
C HIS A 112 6.59 -6.86 0.94
N ALA A 113 6.32 -7.29 -0.29
CA ALA A 113 5.29 -8.30 -0.54
C ALA A 113 5.53 -9.05 -1.84
N SER A 114 5.11 -10.31 -1.90
CA SER A 114 5.12 -11.16 -3.09
C SER A 114 4.33 -10.57 -4.26
N ASN A 115 4.76 -10.87 -5.49
CA ASN A 115 4.07 -10.47 -6.73
C ASN A 115 3.82 -8.96 -6.90
N VAL A 116 4.65 -8.11 -6.29
CA VAL A 116 4.64 -6.65 -6.54
C VAL A 116 5.54 -6.35 -7.73
N LYS A 117 4.93 -5.90 -8.82
CA LYS A 117 5.61 -5.58 -10.08
C LYS A 117 6.37 -4.26 -10.00
N LEU A 118 7.50 -4.16 -10.69
CA LEU A 118 8.35 -2.98 -10.71
C LEU A 118 7.65 -1.74 -11.31
N GLY A 119 6.76 -1.90 -12.29
CA GLY A 119 5.97 -0.78 -12.82
C GLY A 119 5.16 -0.05 -11.74
N TYR A 120 4.67 -0.77 -10.73
CA TYR A 120 3.94 -0.18 -9.61
C TYR A 120 4.84 0.73 -8.75
N LEU A 121 6.14 0.44 -8.62
CA LEU A 121 7.07 1.37 -7.97
C LEU A 121 7.05 2.73 -8.68
N PHE A 122 7.25 2.73 -10.00
CA PHE A 122 7.28 3.95 -10.81
C PHE A 122 5.95 4.73 -10.73
N ASP A 123 4.81 4.04 -10.73
CA ASP A 123 3.49 4.64 -10.53
C ASP A 123 3.34 5.35 -9.18
N THR A 124 3.91 4.80 -8.11
CA THR A 124 3.83 5.38 -6.76
C THR A 124 4.61 6.68 -6.66
N ILE A 125 5.76 6.76 -7.35
CA ILE A 125 6.62 7.95 -7.42
C ILE A 125 6.31 8.87 -8.61
N LYS A 126 5.24 8.59 -9.36
CA LYS A 126 4.74 9.38 -10.49
C LYS A 126 5.68 9.50 -11.67
N ILE A 127 6.63 8.56 -11.81
CA ILE A 127 7.44 8.43 -13.01
C ILE A 127 6.66 7.60 -14.01
N GLY A 128 6.49 8.12 -15.22
CA GLY A 128 5.92 7.35 -16.32
C GLY A 128 6.98 6.43 -16.90
N LEU A 129 6.74 5.12 -16.89
CA LEU A 129 7.60 4.15 -17.51
C LEU A 129 6.80 3.29 -18.50
N THR A 130 7.19 3.32 -19.77
CA THR A 130 6.72 2.38 -20.79
C THR A 130 7.93 1.70 -21.42
N ASP A 131 7.68 0.78 -22.35
CA ASP A 131 8.75 0.08 -23.07
C ASP A 131 9.58 1.05 -23.93
N ASP A 132 9.02 2.22 -24.24
CA ASP A 132 9.65 3.23 -25.10
C ASP A 132 9.93 4.57 -24.40
N CYS A 133 9.33 4.86 -23.25
CA CYS A 133 9.41 6.19 -22.63
C CYS A 133 9.72 6.15 -21.14
N PHE A 134 10.62 7.05 -20.71
CA PHE A 134 10.84 7.41 -19.31
C PHE A 134 10.42 8.88 -19.10
N VAL A 135 9.48 9.14 -18.20
CA VAL A 135 8.86 10.46 -18.02
C VAL A 135 8.94 10.88 -16.57
N PHE A 136 9.53 12.05 -16.31
CA PHE A 136 9.67 12.55 -14.94
C PHE A 136 8.31 12.98 -14.35
N PRO A 137 8.21 13.14 -13.01
CA PRO A 137 6.94 13.44 -12.35
C PRO A 137 6.23 14.71 -12.82
N ASP A 138 6.99 15.72 -13.26
CA ASP A 138 6.43 16.99 -13.74
C ASP A 138 5.83 16.91 -15.15
N LYS A 139 6.14 15.85 -15.89
CA LYS A 139 5.67 15.58 -17.26
C LYS A 139 6.00 16.72 -18.23
N ALA A 140 7.05 17.48 -17.94
CA ALA A 140 7.49 18.53 -18.84
C ALA A 140 8.00 17.91 -20.16
N PRO A 141 7.82 18.55 -21.32
CA PRO A 141 8.26 17.99 -22.60
C PRO A 141 9.77 17.69 -22.65
N ASN A 142 10.59 18.51 -21.98
CA ASN A 142 12.04 18.31 -21.86
C ASN A 142 12.45 17.27 -20.80
N HIS A 143 11.48 16.75 -20.04
CA HIS A 143 11.67 15.66 -19.07
C HIS A 143 10.90 14.39 -19.48
N THR A 144 10.64 14.26 -20.78
CA THR A 144 10.00 13.12 -21.43
C THR A 144 11.00 12.51 -22.40
N PHE A 145 11.47 11.30 -22.10
CA PHE A 145 12.55 10.65 -22.82
C PHE A 145 12.01 9.41 -23.51
N CYS A 146 11.61 9.56 -24.77
CA CYS A 146 11.02 8.49 -25.58
C CYS A 146 11.95 8.08 -26.73
N THR A 147 12.06 6.76 -26.97
CA THR A 147 12.80 6.18 -28.10
C THR A 147 12.42 6.85 -29.42
N ASN A 148 13.43 7.19 -30.21
CA ASN A 148 13.31 7.82 -31.52
C ASN A 148 14.50 7.40 -32.42
N GLU A 149 14.74 8.13 -33.51
CA GLU A 149 15.78 7.82 -34.50
C GLU A 149 17.21 7.96 -33.92
N ASP A 150 17.41 8.89 -32.98
CA ASP A 150 18.73 9.22 -32.43
C ASP A 150 18.99 8.52 -31.08
N TYR A 151 17.93 8.28 -30.30
CA TYR A 151 18.03 7.82 -28.91
C TYR A 151 17.09 6.65 -28.61
N THR A 152 17.52 5.76 -27.73
CA THR A 152 16.80 4.54 -27.39
C THR A 152 16.74 4.34 -25.89
N LEU A 153 15.56 3.98 -25.37
CA LEU A 153 15.38 3.45 -24.03
C LEU A 153 15.73 1.96 -24.04
N LYS A 154 16.58 1.53 -23.12
CA LYS A 154 17.07 0.15 -23.00
C LYS A 154 16.95 -0.31 -21.56
N PHE A 155 16.57 -1.57 -21.38
CA PHE A 155 16.45 -2.20 -20.07
C PHE A 155 17.37 -3.41 -19.95
N PHE A 156 17.94 -3.59 -18.77
CA PHE A 156 18.72 -4.78 -18.44
C PHE A 156 18.37 -5.28 -17.04
N ILE A 157 18.26 -6.59 -16.90
CA ILE A 157 18.11 -7.31 -15.62
C ILE A 157 19.31 -8.25 -15.53
N ASN A 158 20.16 -8.07 -14.51
CA ASN A 158 21.33 -8.91 -14.30
C ASN A 158 22.18 -9.05 -15.58
N HIS A 159 22.48 -7.92 -16.22
CA HIS A 159 23.22 -7.77 -17.50
C HIS A 159 22.50 -8.30 -18.74
N GLN A 160 21.33 -8.93 -18.61
CA GLN A 160 20.55 -9.40 -19.75
C GLN A 160 19.62 -8.29 -20.25
N LYS A 161 19.74 -7.93 -21.53
CA LYS A 161 18.83 -6.99 -22.16
C LYS A 161 17.42 -7.58 -22.23
N VAL A 162 16.42 -6.79 -21.83
CA VAL A 162 15.00 -7.15 -21.90
C VAL A 162 14.21 -6.04 -22.59
N ASP A 163 13.03 -6.38 -23.11
CA ASP A 163 12.18 -5.41 -23.83
C ASP A 163 11.40 -4.51 -22.87
N SER A 164 11.11 -4.98 -21.66
CA SER A 164 10.38 -4.24 -20.64
C SER A 164 10.72 -4.75 -19.24
N ILE A 165 10.52 -3.89 -18.25
CA ILE A 165 10.63 -4.21 -16.82
C ILE A 165 9.33 -3.94 -16.06
N ASN A 166 8.29 -3.43 -16.71
CA ASN A 166 7.05 -3.01 -16.04
C ASN A 166 6.36 -4.15 -15.27
N ASP A 167 6.32 -5.33 -15.86
CA ASP A 167 5.70 -6.51 -15.27
C ASP A 167 6.66 -7.40 -14.47
N TYR A 168 7.93 -7.01 -14.37
CA TYR A 168 8.94 -7.79 -13.67
C TYR A 168 8.74 -7.72 -12.15
N VAL A 169 8.86 -8.87 -11.48
CA VAL A 169 8.83 -8.99 -10.01
C VAL A 169 10.26 -9.18 -9.53
N LEU A 170 10.74 -8.22 -8.74
CA LEU A 170 12.11 -8.18 -8.25
C LEU A 170 12.42 -9.31 -7.27
N ASN A 171 13.63 -9.88 -7.37
CA ASN A 171 14.19 -10.81 -6.39
C ASN A 171 15.38 -10.17 -5.66
N GLU A 172 15.75 -10.76 -4.52
CA GLU A 172 16.93 -10.36 -3.75
C GLU A 172 18.17 -10.25 -4.65
N ASP A 173 18.91 -9.16 -4.46
CA ASP A 173 20.18 -8.86 -5.11
C ASP A 173 20.10 -8.67 -6.65
N ASP A 174 18.91 -8.59 -7.22
CA ASP A 174 18.74 -8.22 -8.63
C ASP A 174 19.40 -6.85 -8.92
N ARG A 175 19.89 -6.70 -10.16
CA ARG A 175 20.48 -5.47 -10.66
C ARG A 175 19.80 -5.01 -11.94
N ILE A 176 19.16 -3.84 -11.86
CA ILE A 176 18.35 -3.28 -12.93
C ILE A 176 19.02 -2.04 -13.50
N LEU A 177 19.26 -2.02 -14.81
CA LEU A 177 19.69 -0.84 -15.55
C LEU A 177 18.57 -0.35 -16.46
N VAL A 178 18.27 0.94 -16.38
CA VAL A 178 17.51 1.69 -17.39
C VAL A 178 18.47 2.70 -18.02
N SER A 179 18.70 2.60 -19.32
CA SER A 179 19.55 3.54 -20.06
C SER A 179 18.76 4.19 -21.18
N TYR A 180 18.76 5.52 -21.21
CA TYR A 180 18.21 6.30 -22.32
C TYR A 180 19.29 7.15 -22.96
N GLY A 181 19.48 6.95 -24.27
CA GLY A 181 20.45 7.70 -25.07
C GLY A 181 20.90 6.93 -26.30
N ASN A 182 22.03 7.36 -26.87
CA ASN A 182 22.68 6.78 -28.04
C ASN A 182 23.89 5.91 -27.65
N GLU A 183 23.90 5.36 -26.44
CA GLU A 183 25.01 4.58 -25.90
C GLU A 183 25.34 3.39 -26.79
N ASN A 184 26.62 3.26 -27.12
CA ASN A 184 27.19 2.06 -27.71
C ASN A 184 27.44 0.98 -26.65
N GLN A 185 27.89 -0.20 -27.08
CA GLN A 185 28.14 -1.32 -26.16
C GLN A 185 29.12 -0.96 -25.04
N THR A 186 30.23 -0.27 -25.35
CA THR A 186 31.22 0.15 -24.33
C THR A 186 30.62 1.05 -23.26
N ALA A 187 29.75 1.98 -23.65
CA ALA A 187 29.06 2.86 -22.70
C ALA A 187 28.05 2.08 -21.83
N ILE A 188 27.31 1.14 -22.40
CA ILE A 188 26.40 0.26 -21.65
C ILE A 188 27.18 -0.61 -20.65
N ASP A 189 28.29 -1.22 -21.08
CA ASP A 189 29.13 -2.06 -20.20
C ASP A 189 29.68 -1.26 -19.01
N ALA A 190 30.03 0.01 -19.22
CA ALA A 190 30.45 0.90 -18.14
C ALA A 190 29.32 1.18 -17.13
N GLN A 191 28.09 1.39 -17.60
CA GLN A 191 26.91 1.56 -16.74
C GLN A 191 26.57 0.28 -15.97
N LEU A 192 26.67 -0.90 -16.61
CA LEU A 192 26.48 -2.19 -15.95
C LEU A 192 27.55 -2.43 -14.86
N THR A 193 28.80 -2.07 -15.14
CA THR A 193 29.89 -2.14 -14.15
C THR A 193 29.65 -1.21 -12.96
N GLU A 194 29.16 0.01 -13.21
CA GLU A 194 28.75 0.92 -12.14
C GLU A 194 27.61 0.31 -11.30
N LEU A 195 26.59 -0.24 -11.95
CA LEU A 195 25.46 -0.89 -11.31
C LEU A 195 25.91 -2.06 -10.42
N ASP A 196 26.89 -2.85 -10.84
CA ASP A 196 27.48 -3.92 -10.03
C ASP A 196 28.19 -3.41 -8.77
N GLY A 197 28.76 -2.21 -8.86
CA GLY A 197 29.44 -1.55 -7.75
C GLY A 197 28.50 -0.91 -6.71
N GLN A 198 27.21 -0.76 -7.01
CA GLN A 198 26.24 -0.20 -6.05
C GLN A 198 26.07 -1.13 -4.85
N LEU A 199 26.15 -0.54 -3.65
CA LEU A 199 25.80 -1.22 -2.40
C LEU A 199 24.28 -1.36 -2.32
N ILE A 200 23.80 -2.58 -2.09
CA ILE A 200 22.40 -2.87 -1.80
C ILE A 200 22.21 -2.78 -0.29
N LYS A 201 21.42 -1.81 0.17
CA LYS A 201 21.13 -1.62 1.60
C LYS A 201 19.94 -2.49 2.01
N LYS A 202 20.21 -3.52 2.81
CA LYS A 202 19.22 -4.49 3.30
C LYS A 202 18.72 -4.15 4.70
#